data_AF-A0A554LDL6-F1
#
_entry.id   AF-A0A554LDL6-F1
#
_cell.length_a   1.000
_cell.length_b   1.000
_cell.length_c   1.000
_cell.angle_alpha   90.00
_cell.angle_beta   90.00
_cell.angle_gamma   90.00
#
_symmetry.space_group_name_H-M   'P 1'
#
loop_
_entity.id
_entity.type
_entity.pdbx_description
1 polymer ?
#
loop_
_entity_poly.entity_id
_entity_poly.type
_entity_poly.pdbx_seq_one_letter_code
_entity_poly.pdbx_strand_id
1 'polypeptide(L)'
;MEKESAGKPYKLPIDKAGKYDVTVKAVDKAGNYSAASTVIEAGAAVKPGAGLLYSIVTSLWFLIIVALVLLLIILYLLRKSIPGVDDLFADVSGVWKSFMVREHMEKESGTRPEVLSLQGDIKEELGFFDAISRQRELNPDEKRIKEKLEKCLRILR
;
A
#
# COMPACT_ATOMS: atom_id res chain seq x y z
N MET A 1 -34.46 -64.78 -18.93
CA MET A 1 -33.17 -64.11 -18.74
C MET A 1 -33.34 -62.66 -19.15
N GLU A 2 -33.71 -61.82 -18.17
CA GLU A 2 -34.03 -60.41 -18.37
C GLU A 2 -32.73 -59.60 -18.32
N LYS A 3 -32.41 -58.88 -19.40
CA LYS A 3 -31.17 -58.11 -19.50
C LYS A 3 -31.35 -56.80 -18.75
N GLU A 4 -30.78 -56.76 -17.55
CA GLU A 4 -30.62 -55.57 -16.74
C GLU A 4 -29.62 -54.61 -17.42
N SER A 5 -30.10 -53.83 -18.39
CA SER A 5 -29.31 -52.75 -18.98
C SER A 5 -29.54 -51.48 -18.17
N ALA A 6 -28.98 -51.46 -16.95
CA ALA A 6 -28.90 -50.25 -16.16
C ALA A 6 -28.14 -49.19 -16.96
N GLY A 7 -28.77 -48.03 -17.17
CA GLY A 7 -28.23 -46.95 -17.99
C GLY A 7 -26.81 -46.54 -17.57
N LYS A 8 -25.98 -46.16 -18.55
CA LYS A 8 -24.61 -45.69 -18.27
C LYS A 8 -24.69 -44.39 -17.44
N PRO A 9 -23.88 -44.24 -16.38
CA PRO A 9 -23.85 -43.00 -15.61
C PRO A 9 -23.36 -41.85 -16.51
N TYR A 10 -24.10 -40.74 -16.51
CA TYR A 10 -23.73 -39.51 -17.21
C TYR A 10 -23.28 -38.47 -16.19
N LYS A 11 -22.10 -37.87 -16.42
CA LYS A 11 -21.57 -36.79 -15.59
C LYS A 11 -21.95 -35.45 -16.21
N LEU A 12 -22.69 -34.64 -15.45
CA LEU A 12 -23.02 -33.27 -15.84
C LEU A 12 -21.77 -32.37 -15.68
N PRO A 13 -21.37 -31.61 -16.71
CA PRO A 13 -20.27 -30.64 -16.60
C PRO A 13 -20.77 -29.37 -15.88
N ILE A 14 -20.80 -29.42 -14.55
CA ILE A 14 -21.22 -28.28 -13.71
C ILE A 14 -19.98 -27.51 -13.26
N ASP A 15 -19.75 -26.34 -13.85
CA ASP A 15 -18.56 -25.52 -13.56
C ASP A 15 -18.80 -24.45 -12.49
N LYS A 16 -20.06 -24.13 -12.19
CA LYS A 16 -20.43 -23.05 -11.26
C LYS A 16 -21.28 -23.59 -10.12
N ALA A 17 -21.12 -22.98 -8.95
CA ALA A 17 -22.01 -23.22 -7.84
C ALA A 17 -23.39 -22.60 -8.13
N GLY A 18 -24.46 -23.33 -7.81
CA GLY A 18 -25.81 -22.87 -8.09
C GLY A 18 -26.87 -23.97 -7.98
N LYS A 19 -28.14 -23.55 -8.09
CA LYS A 19 -29.28 -24.46 -8.21
C LYS A 19 -29.53 -24.75 -9.68
N TYR A 20 -29.62 -26.02 -10.04
CA TYR A 20 -29.83 -26.48 -11.40
C TYR A 20 -31.07 -27.36 -11.46
N ASP A 21 -32.01 -27.01 -12.33
CA ASP A 21 -33.13 -27.88 -12.67
C ASP A 21 -32.69 -28.90 -13.72
N VAL A 22 -32.56 -30.15 -13.31
CA VAL A 22 -32.16 -31.26 -14.18
C VAL A 22 -33.39 -32.03 -14.60
N THR A 23 -33.66 -32.04 -15.90
CA THR A 23 -34.75 -32.85 -16.49
C THR A 23 -34.16 -34.01 -17.27
N VAL A 24 -34.52 -35.23 -16.88
CA VAL A 24 -34.13 -36.47 -17.55
C VAL A 24 -35.30 -36.95 -18.39
N LYS A 25 -35.07 -37.19 -19.69
CA LYS A 25 -36.08 -37.71 -20.63
C LYS A 25 -35.63 -39.05 -21.18
N ALA A 26 -36.46 -40.08 -21.00
CA ALA A 26 -36.31 -41.38 -21.65
C ALA A 26 -37.26 -41.45 -22.85
N VAL A 27 -36.77 -41.92 -24.00
CA VAL A 27 -37.56 -42.09 -25.24
C VAL A 27 -37.41 -43.53 -25.72
N ASP A 28 -38.53 -44.20 -25.98
CA ASP A 28 -38.52 -45.55 -26.53
C ASP A 28 -38.38 -45.56 -28.07
N LYS A 29 -38.29 -46.75 -28.67
CA LYS A 29 -38.17 -46.89 -30.14
C LYS A 29 -39.46 -46.51 -30.89
N ALA A 30 -40.60 -46.47 -30.21
CA ALA A 30 -41.90 -46.11 -30.77
C ALA A 30 -42.18 -44.59 -30.69
N GLY A 31 -41.31 -43.82 -30.04
CA GLY A 31 -41.44 -42.39 -29.85
C GLY A 31 -42.20 -41.97 -28.59
N ASN A 32 -42.59 -42.91 -27.72
CA ASN A 32 -43.13 -42.58 -26.41
C ASN A 32 -42.01 -42.08 -25.51
N TYR A 33 -42.32 -41.13 -24.61
CA TYR A 33 -41.33 -40.61 -23.67
C TYR A 33 -41.87 -40.49 -22.25
N SER A 34 -40.96 -40.58 -21.29
CA SER A 34 -41.18 -40.26 -19.88
C SER A 34 -40.12 -39.26 -19.43
N ALA A 35 -40.52 -38.28 -18.61
CA ALA A 35 -39.62 -37.24 -18.11
C ALA A 35 -39.74 -37.09 -16.59
N ALA A 36 -38.61 -36.85 -15.93
CA ALA A 36 -38.53 -36.54 -14.50
C ALA A 36 -37.61 -35.33 -14.30
N SER A 37 -38.02 -34.41 -13.43
CA SER A 37 -37.25 -33.20 -13.11
C SER A 37 -36.89 -33.19 -11.64
N THR A 38 -35.64 -32.83 -11.32
CA THR A 38 -35.16 -32.63 -9.95
C THR A 38 -34.25 -31.41 -9.88
N VAL A 39 -34.30 -30.70 -8.75
CA VAL A 39 -33.38 -29.62 -8.46
C VAL A 39 -32.14 -30.21 -7.80
N ILE A 40 -30.96 -29.92 -8.34
CA ILE A 40 -29.68 -30.24 -7.69
C ILE A 40 -28.98 -28.94 -7.28
N GLU A 41 -28.39 -28.94 -6.09
CA GLU A 41 -27.57 -27.83 -5.62
C GLU A 41 -26.10 -28.22 -5.76
N ALA A 42 -25.38 -27.55 -6.65
CA ALA A 42 -23.94 -27.70 -6.77
C ALA A 42 -23.27 -26.73 -5.80
N GLY A 43 -22.62 -27.28 -4.75
CA GLY A 43 -21.80 -26.50 -3.83
C GLY A 43 -20.54 -25.98 -4.52
N ALA A 44 -20.09 -24.79 -4.15
CA ALA A 44 -18.80 -24.29 -4.59
C ALA A 44 -17.68 -25.22 -4.10
N ALA A 45 -16.81 -25.67 -5.01
CA ALA A 45 -15.58 -26.35 -4.63
C ALA A 45 -14.71 -25.36 -3.85
N VAL A 46 -14.74 -25.45 -2.51
CA VAL A 46 -13.86 -24.67 -1.65
C VAL A 46 -12.45 -25.15 -1.93
N LYS A 47 -11.62 -24.33 -2.57
CA LYS A 47 -10.22 -24.67 -2.84
C LYS A 47 -9.53 -24.99 -1.50
N PRO A 48 -9.12 -26.25 -1.26
CA PRO A 48 -8.45 -26.61 -0.02
C PRO A 48 -7.08 -25.93 -0.02
N GLY A 49 -6.92 -24.88 0.79
CA GLY A 49 -5.65 -24.13 0.89
C GLY A 49 -5.81 -22.70 1.36
N ALA A 50 -6.93 -22.03 1.04
CA ALA A 50 -7.14 -20.64 1.44
C ALA A 50 -7.24 -20.47 2.97
N GLY A 51 -7.88 -21.43 3.66
CA GLY A 51 -8.02 -21.40 5.11
C GLY A 51 -6.70 -21.62 5.87
N LEU A 52 -5.78 -22.43 5.33
CA LEU A 52 -4.50 -22.73 5.97
C LEU A 52 -3.58 -21.50 5.96
N LEU A 53 -3.47 -20.81 4.81
CA LEU A 53 -2.65 -19.60 4.70
C LEU A 53 -3.19 -18.47 5.60
N TYR A 54 -4.51 -18.30 5.66
CA TYR A 54 -5.14 -17.32 6.55
C TYR A 54 -4.83 -17.61 8.03
N SER A 55 -4.89 -18.88 8.44
CA SER A 55 -4.57 -19.28 9.81
C SER A 55 -3.09 -19.04 10.17
N ILE A 56 -2.16 -19.26 9.23
CA ILE A 56 -0.72 -19.05 9.48
C ILE A 56 -0.42 -17.55 9.66
N VAL A 57 -0.94 -16.71 8.76
CA VAL A 57 -0.69 -15.27 8.79
C VAL A 57 -1.27 -14.64 10.05
N THR A 58 -2.51 -15.01 10.42
CA THR A 58 -3.15 -14.50 11.65
C THR A 58 -2.41 -14.95 12.92
N SER A 59 -1.89 -16.17 12.94
CA SER A 59 -1.11 -16.69 14.09
C SER A 59 0.22 -15.95 14.27
N LEU A 60 0.90 -15.60 13.17
CA LEU A 60 2.15 -14.83 13.23
C LEU A 60 1.93 -13.43 13.81
N TRP A 61 0.87 -12.74 13.40
CA TRP A 61 0.52 -11.43 13.95
C TRP A 61 0.21 -11.51 15.45
N PHE A 62 -0.48 -12.56 15.90
CA PHE A 62 -0.75 -12.77 17.31
C PHE A 62 0.54 -12.94 18.13
N LEU A 63 1.51 -13.72 17.63
CA LEU A 63 2.81 -13.89 18.29
C LEU A 63 3.58 -12.57 18.42
N ILE A 64 3.55 -11.72 17.38
CA ILE A 64 4.18 -10.39 17.41
C ILE A 64 3.53 -9.51 18.48
N ILE A 65 2.19 -9.50 18.55
CA ILE A 65 1.46 -8.72 19.57
C ILE A 65 1.82 -9.20 20.97
N VAL A 66 1.81 -10.52 21.21
CA VAL A 66 2.18 -11.11 22.51
C VAL A 66 3.62 -10.74 22.89
N ALA A 67 4.57 -10.85 21.96
CA ALA A 67 5.96 -10.48 22.20
C ALA A 67 6.11 -8.99 22.56
N LEU A 68 5.37 -8.11 21.88
CA LEU A 68 5.38 -6.67 22.15
C LEU A 68 4.80 -6.35 23.54
N VAL A 69 3.70 -7.00 23.92
CA VAL A 69 3.12 -6.87 25.27
C VAL A 69 4.10 -7.35 26.34
N LEU A 70 4.76 -8.48 26.14
CA LEU A 70 5.78 -8.99 27.07
C LEU A 70 6.97 -8.03 27.18
N LEU A 71 7.43 -7.46 26.07
CA LEU A 71 8.49 -6.46 26.06
C LEU A 71 8.09 -5.23 26.90
N LEU A 72 6.87 -4.72 26.74
CA LEU A 72 6.37 -3.58 27.53
C LEU A 72 6.28 -3.91 29.02
N ILE A 73 5.85 -5.12 29.38
CA ILE A 73 5.84 -5.59 30.77
C ILE A 73 7.26 -5.64 31.33
N ILE A 74 8.22 -6.18 30.58
CA ILE A 74 9.63 -6.22 30.98
C ILE A 74 10.17 -4.79 31.19
N LEU A 75 9.92 -3.88 30.26
CA LEU A 75 10.32 -2.48 30.40
C LEU A 75 9.67 -1.82 31.62
N TYR A 76 8.40 -2.11 31.89
CA TYR A 76 7.69 -1.63 33.08
C TYR A 76 8.32 -2.16 34.37
N LEU A 77 8.67 -3.45 34.41
CA LEU A 77 9.35 -4.07 35.56
C LEU A 77 10.76 -3.53 35.76
N LEU A 78 11.53 -3.32 34.69
CA LEU A 78 12.85 -2.71 34.73
C LEU A 78 12.77 -1.29 35.30
N ARG A 79 11.82 -0.49 34.82
CA ARG A 79 11.55 0.85 35.34
C ARG A 79 11.22 0.85 36.82
N LYS A 80 10.45 -0.14 37.28
CA LYS A 80 10.07 -0.27 38.69
C LYS A 80 11.22 -0.76 39.58
N SER A 81 12.09 -1.62 39.06
CA SER A 81 13.09 -2.32 39.88
C SER A 81 14.41 -1.55 40.02
N ILE A 82 14.74 -0.69 39.06
CA ILE A 82 16.02 0.01 39.02
C ILE A 82 15.78 1.53 39.14
N PRO A 83 15.97 2.13 40.32
CA PRO A 83 15.96 3.59 40.45
C PRO A 83 17.10 4.19 39.62
N GLY A 84 16.80 5.16 38.76
CA GLY A 84 17.76 5.80 37.83
C GLY A 84 17.59 5.40 36.36
N VAL A 85 16.70 4.45 36.04
CA VAL A 85 16.37 4.13 34.64
C VAL A 85 15.65 5.28 33.93
N ASP A 86 14.92 6.12 34.66
CA ASP A 86 14.25 7.30 34.08
C ASP A 86 15.26 8.27 33.43
N ASP A 87 16.48 8.39 33.97
CA ASP A 87 17.51 9.27 33.42
C ASP A 87 18.07 8.75 32.08
N LEU A 88 18.19 7.42 31.93
CA LEU A 88 18.59 6.78 30.67
C LEU A 88 17.53 6.96 29.58
N PHE A 89 16.25 6.89 29.93
CA PHE A 89 15.17 7.12 28.96
C PHE A 89 15.04 8.59 28.55
N ALA A 90 15.38 9.53 29.44
CA ALA A 90 15.39 10.95 29.11
C ALA A 90 16.39 11.23 27.97
N ASP A 91 17.58 10.65 28.02
CA ASP A 91 18.63 10.86 27.01
C ASP A 91 18.25 10.24 25.65
N VAL A 92 17.68 9.03 25.66
CA VAL A 92 17.18 8.36 24.44
C VAL A 92 16.02 9.13 23.79
N SER A 93 15.13 9.71 24.59
CA SER A 93 14.02 10.52 24.07
C SER A 93 14.49 11.80 23.38
N GLY A 94 15.62 12.39 23.83
CA GLY A 94 16.26 13.53 23.20
C GLY A 94 16.79 13.20 21.80
N VAL A 95 17.39 12.02 21.63
CA VAL A 95 17.87 11.52 20.33
C VAL A 95 16.69 11.21 19.38
N TRP A 96 15.60 10.64 19.88
CA TRP A 96 14.40 10.42 19.08
C TRP A 96 13.74 11.72 18.63
N LYS A 97 13.76 12.75 19.48
CA LYS A 97 13.24 14.08 19.14
C LYS A 97 14.07 14.74 18.03
N SER A 98 15.39 14.62 18.08
CA SER A 98 16.24 15.13 17.00
C SER A 98 16.08 14.34 15.70
N PHE A 99 15.84 13.02 15.78
CA PHE A 99 15.54 12.19 14.62
C PHE A 99 14.18 12.54 13.98
N MET A 100 13.12 12.72 14.78
CA MET A 100 11.80 13.15 14.27
C MET A 100 11.82 14.56 13.68
N VAL A 101 12.55 15.50 14.29
CA VAL A 101 12.74 16.86 13.73
C VAL A 101 13.47 16.77 12.39
N ARG A 102 14.46 15.89 12.27
CA ARG A 102 15.18 15.65 11.02
C ARG A 102 14.28 15.04 9.95
N GLU A 103 13.39 14.12 10.31
CA GLU A 103 12.44 13.51 9.36
C GLU A 103 11.36 14.51 8.90
N HIS A 104 10.92 15.42 9.78
CA HIS A 104 10.03 16.52 9.38
C HIS A 104 10.74 17.55 8.49
N MET A 105 12.00 17.88 8.80
CA MET A 105 12.83 18.74 7.96
C MET A 105 13.11 18.09 6.60
N GLU A 106 13.24 16.77 6.53
CA GLU A 106 13.50 16.04 5.29
C GLU A 106 12.25 15.94 4.39
N LYS A 107 11.05 15.84 5.01
CA LYS A 107 9.77 15.98 4.30
C LYS A 107 9.48 17.41 3.85
N GLU A 108 10.02 18.44 4.52
CA GLU A 108 9.94 19.83 4.07
C GLU A 108 11.06 20.23 3.08
N SER A 109 12.23 19.60 3.14
CA SER A 109 13.38 19.83 2.24
C SER A 109 13.32 19.00 0.96
N GLY A 110 12.44 18.00 0.91
CA GLY A 110 12.06 17.29 -0.31
C GLY A 110 11.26 18.18 -1.25
N THR A 111 11.95 19.12 -1.93
CA THR A 111 11.48 19.84 -3.11
C THR A 111 10.08 20.45 -3.00
N ARG A 112 9.97 21.64 -2.39
CA ARG A 112 8.89 22.55 -2.78
C ARG A 112 9.08 22.87 -4.27
N PRO A 113 8.18 22.47 -5.18
CA PRO A 113 8.26 22.87 -6.59
C PRO A 113 8.33 24.39 -6.76
N GLU A 114 7.85 25.14 -5.75
CA GLU A 114 7.95 26.59 -5.64
C GLU A 114 9.39 27.11 -5.57
N VAL A 115 10.33 26.40 -4.93
CA VAL A 115 11.72 26.84 -4.82
C VAL A 115 12.46 26.61 -6.13
N LEU A 116 12.14 25.53 -6.84
CA LEU A 116 12.68 25.26 -8.17
C LEU A 116 12.14 26.26 -9.21
N SER A 117 10.84 26.60 -9.16
CA SER A 117 10.28 27.64 -10.02
C SER A 117 10.90 29.00 -9.72
N LEU A 118 11.03 29.37 -8.44
CA LEU A 118 11.64 30.64 -8.05
C LEU A 118 13.12 30.74 -8.46
N GLN A 119 13.88 29.63 -8.41
CA GLN A 119 15.25 29.59 -8.91
C GLN A 119 15.31 29.76 -10.44
N GLY A 120 14.31 29.25 -11.17
CA GLY A 120 14.13 29.49 -12.60
C GLY A 120 13.91 30.96 -12.90
N ASP A 121 12.93 31.58 -12.26
CA ASP A 121 12.56 32.99 -12.46
C ASP A 121 13.72 33.94 -12.15
N ILE A 122 14.45 33.70 -11.04
CA ILE A 122 15.63 34.52 -10.69
C ILE A 122 16.75 34.39 -11.73
N LYS A 123 16.95 33.21 -12.33
CA LYS A 123 17.95 33.02 -13.40
C LYS A 123 17.54 33.72 -14.69
N GLU A 124 16.26 33.69 -15.03
CA GLU A 124 15.73 34.38 -16.21
C GLU A 124 15.91 35.90 -16.09
N GLU A 125 15.55 36.47 -14.94
CA GLU A 125 15.76 37.89 -14.62
C GLU A 125 17.24 38.28 -14.64
N LEU A 126 18.14 37.46 -14.09
CA LEU A 126 19.58 37.70 -14.19
C LEU A 126 20.08 37.67 -15.65
N GLY A 127 19.53 36.77 -16.47
CA GLY A 127 19.80 36.72 -17.91
C GLY A 127 19.35 37.99 -18.63
N PHE A 128 18.23 38.58 -18.22
CA PHE A 128 17.77 39.87 -18.73
C PHE A 128 18.73 41.02 -18.40
N PHE A 129 19.21 41.10 -17.15
CA PHE A 129 20.23 42.08 -16.76
C PHE A 129 21.55 41.89 -17.52
N ASP A 130 21.95 40.64 -17.76
CA ASP A 130 23.14 40.34 -18.56
C ASP A 130 22.98 40.78 -20.02
N ALA A 131 21.80 40.57 -20.61
CA ALA A 131 21.50 41.03 -21.97
C ALA A 131 21.53 42.56 -22.08
N ILE A 132 20.96 43.29 -21.12
CA ILE A 132 21.02 44.76 -21.07
C ILE A 132 22.47 45.23 -20.93
N SER A 133 23.25 44.58 -20.06
CA SER A 133 24.64 44.97 -19.79
C SER A 133 25.55 44.89 -21.02
N ARG A 134 25.19 44.07 -22.02
CA ARG A 134 25.91 43.97 -23.30
C ARG A 134 25.60 45.13 -24.25
N GLN A 135 24.42 45.74 -24.13
CA GLN A 135 23.99 46.82 -25.02
C GLN A 135 24.25 48.21 -24.42
N ARG A 136 24.13 48.34 -23.09
CA ARG A 136 24.38 49.59 -22.37
C ARG A 136 24.89 49.34 -20.95
N GLU A 137 25.53 50.33 -20.36
CA GLU A 137 25.86 50.26 -18.93
C GLU A 137 24.58 50.24 -18.07
N LEU A 138 24.61 49.39 -17.04
CA LEU A 138 23.53 49.28 -16.05
C LEU A 138 23.53 50.51 -15.15
N ASN A 139 22.34 51.09 -14.94
CA ASN A 139 22.12 52.16 -13.99
C ASN A 139 22.47 51.65 -12.57
N PRO A 140 23.04 52.46 -11.66
CA PRO A 140 23.27 52.09 -10.26
C PRO A 140 22.11 51.33 -9.57
N ASP A 141 20.86 51.67 -9.84
CA ASP A 141 19.71 50.94 -9.29
C ASP A 141 19.59 49.52 -9.85
N GLU A 142 19.80 49.35 -11.16
CA GLU A 142 19.79 48.04 -11.83
C GLU A 142 20.94 47.16 -11.31
N LYS A 143 22.12 47.75 -11.07
CA LYS A 143 23.24 47.05 -10.43
C LYS A 143 22.88 46.54 -9.04
N ARG A 144 22.20 47.35 -8.24
CA ARG A 144 21.76 46.98 -6.88
C ARG A 144 20.73 45.85 -6.90
N ILE A 145 19.83 45.84 -7.88
CA ILE A 145 18.84 44.77 -8.05
C ILE A 145 19.53 43.47 -8.47
N LYS A 146 20.45 43.53 -9.45
CA LYS A 146 21.25 42.39 -9.88
C LYS A 146 22.00 41.74 -8.71
N GLU A 147 22.67 42.54 -7.89
CA GLU A 147 23.41 42.05 -6.72
C GLU A 147 22.50 41.36 -5.68
N LYS A 148 21.29 41.90 -5.46
CA LYS A 148 20.30 41.26 -4.59
C LYS A 148 19.83 39.92 -5.14
N LEU A 149 19.56 39.83 -6.45
CA LEU A 149 19.14 38.59 -7.11
C LEU A 149 20.26 37.52 -7.05
N GLU A 150 21.51 37.90 -7.30
CA GLU A 150 22.66 37.00 -7.16
C GLU A 150 22.83 36.51 -5.71
N LYS A 151 22.62 37.39 -4.72
CA LYS A 151 22.66 37.02 -3.31
C LYS A 151 21.54 36.04 -2.94
N CYS A 152 20.32 36.26 -3.43
CA CYS A 152 19.21 35.34 -3.25
C CYS A 152 19.50 33.97 -3.89
N LEU A 153 20.03 33.95 -5.11
CA LEU A 153 20.40 32.71 -5.80
C LEU A 153 21.50 31.93 -5.08
N ARG A 154 22.41 32.62 -4.38
CA ARG A 154 23.46 31.99 -3.56
C ARG A 154 22.90 31.37 -2.27
N ILE A 155 21.84 31.93 -1.70
CA ILE A 155 21.17 31.38 -0.50
C ILE A 155 20.31 30.17 -0.88
N LEU A 156 19.74 30.15 -2.09
CA LEU A 156 18.91 29.08 -2.60
C LEU A 156 19.69 27.89 -3.19
N ARG A 157 21.03 27.99 -3.28
CA ARG A 157 21.93 26.94 -3.76
C ARG A 157 22.61 26.27 -2.58
#